data_AF-A0A1B7WTL8-F1
#
_entry.id   AF-A0A1B7WTL8-F1
#
_cell.length_a   1.000
_cell.length_b   1.000
_cell.length_c   1.000
_cell.angle_alpha   90.00
_cell.angle_beta   90.00
_cell.angle_gamma   90.00
#
_symmetry.space_group_name_H-M   'P 1'
#
loop_
_entity.id
_entity.type
_entity.pdbx_description
1 polymer ?
#
loop_
_entity_poly.entity_id
_entity_poly.type
_entity_poly.pdbx_seq_one_letter_code
_entity_poly.pdbx_strand_id
1 'polypeptide(L)'
;KTYTVVNTDRTVGSRLTGVIAHKYGDKGFTGQINLNFQGSVGQSFGAFNLDGVVLNLVGEANDYVGKGMNGGEIMIKPPANATYNPAENVIVGNTCLYGATGGRLFANGLAGERFAVRNSKGTAVIEGAGDHCCEYMTGGVIVVLGKAGRNVGAGMTGGLAYFLDEVGNFPDFVNHAIVKVQRVASDAGEKQLYDLIKAHADKTGSPKALEIIANWPEYLPKFWQLVPPSEADSPEAKVAEKQLSSV
;
A
#
# COMPACT_ATOMS: atom_id res chain seq x y z
N LYS A 1 -20.92 -4.85 11.85
CA LYS A 1 -22.03 -5.35 10.99
C LYS A 1 -21.43 -5.78 9.65
N THR A 2 -21.98 -6.82 9.03
CA THR A 2 -21.54 -7.31 7.72
C THR A 2 -22.60 -7.01 6.66
N TYR A 3 -22.19 -6.51 5.50
CA TYR A 3 -23.05 -6.17 4.38
C TYR A 3 -22.61 -6.95 3.13
N THR A 4 -23.54 -7.49 2.37
CA THR A 4 -23.23 -8.03 1.04
C THR A 4 -23.11 -6.86 0.06
N VAL A 5 -22.12 -6.92 -0.82
CA VAL A 5 -21.89 -5.91 -1.86
C VAL A 5 -21.76 -6.58 -3.22
N VAL A 6 -22.23 -5.88 -4.24
CA VAL A 6 -22.07 -6.25 -5.66
C VAL A 6 -21.45 -5.10 -6.43
N ASN A 7 -21.01 -5.35 -7.67
CA ASN A 7 -20.19 -4.39 -8.42
C ASN A 7 -20.95 -3.08 -8.77
N THR A 8 -22.28 -3.07 -8.65
CA THR A 8 -23.11 -1.87 -8.81
C THR A 8 -23.11 -0.98 -7.57
N ASP A 9 -22.72 -1.50 -6.40
CA ASP A 9 -22.52 -0.76 -5.16
C ASP A 9 -21.20 0.00 -5.24
N ARG A 10 -21.28 1.28 -5.61
CA ARG A 10 -20.12 2.15 -5.85
C ARG A 10 -19.95 3.16 -4.73
N THR A 11 -18.72 3.60 -4.49
CA THR A 11 -18.43 4.68 -3.51
C THR A 11 -18.89 4.33 -2.09
N VAL A 12 -18.93 3.03 -1.76
CA VAL A 12 -19.35 2.54 -0.44
C VAL A 12 -18.37 3.08 0.60
N GLY A 13 -18.92 3.63 1.69
CA GLY A 13 -18.16 4.31 2.75
C GLY A 13 -18.10 5.83 2.60
N SER A 14 -18.09 6.37 1.37
CA SER A 14 -17.84 7.81 1.15
C SER A 14 -18.95 8.72 1.66
N ARG A 15 -20.22 8.27 1.62
CA ARG A 15 -21.32 9.05 2.22
C ARG A 15 -21.20 9.10 3.75
N LEU A 16 -20.77 8.01 4.37
CA LEU A 16 -20.53 7.96 5.81
C LEU A 16 -19.41 8.94 6.19
N THR A 17 -18.29 8.92 5.47
CA THR A 17 -17.16 9.80 5.76
C THR A 17 -17.52 11.27 5.52
N GLY A 18 -18.33 11.57 4.50
CA GLY A 18 -18.88 12.92 4.29
C GLY A 18 -19.73 13.43 5.46
N VAL A 19 -20.56 12.56 6.08
CA VAL A 19 -21.34 12.91 7.28
C VAL A 19 -20.42 13.15 8.48
N ILE A 20 -19.39 12.32 8.66
CA ILE A 20 -18.39 12.49 9.73
C ILE A 20 -17.64 13.81 9.54
N ALA A 21 -17.13 14.08 8.34
CA ALA A 21 -16.42 15.31 8.00
C ALA A 21 -17.28 16.54 8.25
N HIS A 22 -18.56 16.50 7.87
CA HIS A 22 -19.47 17.62 8.08
C HIS A 22 -19.66 17.95 9.57
N LYS A 23 -19.68 16.93 10.44
CA LYS A 23 -19.92 17.09 11.87
C LYS A 23 -18.63 17.36 12.68
N TYR A 24 -17.51 16.77 12.26
CA TYR A 24 -16.28 16.71 13.06
C TYR A 24 -15.04 17.26 12.34
N GLY A 25 -15.17 17.67 11.07
CA GLY A 25 -14.02 17.92 10.20
C GLY A 25 -13.22 16.64 9.92
N ASP A 26 -12.07 16.78 9.26
CA ASP A 26 -11.25 15.64 8.84
C ASP A 26 -10.59 14.89 10.02
N LYS A 27 -10.39 15.59 11.16
CA LYS A 27 -9.57 15.09 12.28
C LYS A 27 -10.28 15.11 13.64
N GLY A 28 -11.51 15.64 13.73
CA GLY A 28 -12.20 15.78 15.02
C GLY A 28 -13.00 14.55 15.44
N PHE A 29 -13.12 13.52 14.60
CA PHE A 29 -13.83 12.30 14.98
C PHE A 29 -12.94 11.38 15.81
N THR A 30 -13.30 11.16 17.06
CA THR A 30 -12.55 10.32 18.02
C THR A 30 -13.14 8.92 18.19
N GLY A 31 -14.25 8.63 17.50
CA GLY A 31 -14.90 7.33 17.53
C GLY A 31 -14.28 6.33 16.56
N GLN A 32 -14.78 5.10 16.58
CA GLN A 32 -14.42 4.07 15.62
C GLN A 32 -15.66 3.40 15.03
N ILE A 33 -15.70 3.28 13.70
CA ILE A 33 -16.74 2.61 12.94
C ILE A 33 -16.07 1.51 12.11
N ASN A 34 -16.41 0.26 12.44
CA ASN A 34 -15.93 -0.91 11.72
C ASN A 34 -17.07 -1.49 10.86
N LEU A 35 -16.90 -1.43 9.54
CA LEU A 35 -17.83 -2.00 8.57
C LEU A 35 -17.18 -3.19 7.87
N ASN A 36 -17.91 -4.30 7.80
CA ASN A 36 -17.48 -5.50 7.09
C ASN A 36 -18.35 -5.67 5.84
N PHE A 37 -17.73 -6.08 4.75
CA PHE A 37 -18.35 -6.28 3.46
C PHE A 37 -17.96 -7.64 2.90
N GLN A 38 -18.86 -8.25 2.13
CA GLN A 38 -18.60 -9.51 1.44
C GLN A 38 -19.13 -9.43 0.00
N GLY A 39 -18.27 -9.76 -0.96
CA GLY A 39 -18.62 -9.77 -2.39
C GLY A 39 -17.65 -8.99 -3.26
N SER A 40 -18.09 -8.62 -4.46
CA SER A 40 -17.30 -7.85 -5.43
C SER A 40 -17.81 -6.42 -5.41
N VAL A 41 -17.06 -5.47 -4.85
CA VAL A 41 -17.53 -4.09 -4.70
C VAL A 41 -17.19 -3.25 -5.93
N GLY A 42 -18.08 -2.32 -6.26
CA GLY A 42 -17.92 -1.41 -7.38
C GLY A 42 -16.80 -0.39 -7.17
N GLN A 43 -16.71 0.48 -8.17
CA GLN A 43 -15.75 1.57 -8.26
C GLN A 43 -15.71 2.46 -7.01
N SER A 44 -14.52 2.96 -6.67
CA SER A 44 -14.29 3.96 -5.60
C SER A 44 -14.65 3.49 -4.18
N PHE A 45 -14.46 2.21 -3.87
CA PHE A 45 -14.64 1.70 -2.51
C PHE A 45 -13.76 2.45 -1.51
N GLY A 46 -14.37 2.98 -0.44
CA GLY A 46 -13.66 3.74 0.58
C GLY A 46 -13.05 5.06 0.09
N ALA A 47 -13.55 5.64 -0.99
CA ALA A 47 -13.08 6.96 -1.42
C ALA A 47 -13.31 8.01 -0.31
N PHE A 48 -12.32 8.88 -0.10
CA PHE A 48 -12.31 9.92 0.93
C PHE A 48 -12.51 9.38 2.35
N ASN A 49 -11.94 8.21 2.65
CA ASN A 49 -12.00 7.63 3.98
C ASN A 49 -11.29 8.53 5.02
N LEU A 50 -11.76 8.47 6.26
CA LEU A 50 -11.31 9.30 7.38
C LEU A 50 -10.89 8.46 8.58
N ASP A 51 -10.09 9.08 9.45
CA ASP A 51 -9.70 8.48 10.72
C ASP A 51 -10.93 8.07 11.53
N GLY A 52 -10.83 6.93 12.21
CA GLY A 52 -11.96 6.29 12.88
C GLY A 52 -12.85 5.45 11.97
N VAL A 53 -12.70 5.45 10.64
CA VAL A 53 -13.47 4.57 9.74
C VAL A 53 -12.60 3.42 9.22
N VAL A 54 -13.05 2.20 9.50
CA VAL A 54 -12.38 0.95 9.16
C VAL A 54 -13.29 0.12 8.27
N LEU A 55 -12.84 -0.16 7.05
CA LEU A 55 -13.58 -0.89 6.02
C LEU A 55 -12.89 -2.23 5.75
N ASN A 56 -13.57 -3.34 6.05
CA ASN A 56 -13.08 -4.69 5.79
C ASN A 56 -13.87 -5.30 4.62
N LEU A 57 -13.21 -5.77 3.58
CA LEU A 57 -13.83 -6.47 2.47
C LEU A 57 -13.28 -7.88 2.35
N VAL A 58 -14.18 -8.86 2.36
CA VAL A 58 -13.90 -10.25 1.96
C VAL A 58 -14.44 -10.45 0.55
N GLY A 59 -13.54 -10.54 -0.42
CA GLY A 59 -13.85 -10.55 -1.85
C GLY A 59 -12.86 -9.70 -2.64
N GLU A 60 -13.35 -8.88 -3.54
CA GLU A 60 -12.53 -8.09 -4.49
C GLU A 60 -13.15 -6.70 -4.74
N ALA A 61 -12.34 -5.76 -5.20
CA ALA A 61 -12.79 -4.40 -5.49
C ALA A 61 -12.35 -3.94 -6.89
N ASN A 62 -13.20 -3.14 -7.53
CA ASN A 62 -12.90 -2.49 -8.80
C ASN A 62 -11.94 -1.29 -8.61
N ASP A 63 -11.78 -0.43 -9.62
CA ASP A 63 -10.82 0.68 -9.59
C ASP A 63 -11.09 1.72 -8.49
N TYR A 64 -10.08 2.53 -8.22
CA TYR A 64 -10.14 3.70 -7.34
C TYR A 64 -10.38 3.40 -5.85
N VAL A 65 -10.01 2.20 -5.37
CA VAL A 65 -10.04 1.90 -3.92
C VAL A 65 -9.25 2.97 -3.16
N GLY A 66 -9.88 3.57 -2.15
CA GLY A 66 -9.26 4.61 -1.33
C GLY A 66 -8.88 5.89 -2.10
N LYS A 67 -9.54 6.20 -3.21
CA LYS A 67 -9.37 7.48 -3.92
C LYS A 67 -9.54 8.66 -2.96
N GLY A 68 -8.54 9.55 -2.90
CA GLY A 68 -8.53 10.72 -2.01
C GLY A 68 -8.63 10.36 -0.53
N MET A 69 -8.22 9.15 -0.12
CA MET A 69 -8.23 8.73 1.28
C MET A 69 -7.41 9.70 2.14
N ASN A 70 -7.98 10.18 3.23
CA ASN A 70 -7.34 11.13 4.16
C ASN A 70 -6.92 10.46 5.48
N GLY A 71 -7.60 9.39 5.86
CA GLY A 71 -7.37 8.66 7.10
C GLY A 71 -8.06 7.30 7.13
N GLY A 72 -8.01 6.65 8.29
CA GLY A 72 -8.67 5.36 8.52
C GLY A 72 -7.96 4.16 7.91
N GLU A 73 -8.67 3.03 7.82
CA GLU A 73 -8.12 1.77 7.30
C GLU A 73 -9.07 1.12 6.29
N ILE A 74 -8.50 0.57 5.21
CA ILE A 74 -9.19 -0.29 4.25
C ILE A 74 -8.41 -1.61 4.17
N MET A 75 -9.10 -2.73 4.41
CA MET A 75 -8.52 -4.08 4.29
C MET A 75 -9.33 -4.88 3.28
N ILE A 76 -8.64 -5.52 2.34
CA ILE A 76 -9.25 -6.34 1.30
C ILE A 76 -8.53 -7.68 1.27
N LYS A 77 -9.29 -8.76 1.38
CA LYS A 77 -8.76 -10.12 1.34
C LYS A 77 -9.71 -11.07 0.61
N PRO A 78 -9.21 -12.14 -0.01
CA PRO A 78 -10.07 -13.10 -0.67
C PRO A 78 -10.93 -13.87 0.36
N PRO A 79 -12.02 -14.53 -0.08
CA PRO A 79 -12.76 -15.47 0.74
C PRO A 79 -11.85 -16.57 1.32
N ALA A 80 -12.11 -17.01 2.55
CA ALA A 80 -11.29 -18.03 3.22
C ALA A 80 -11.25 -19.39 2.50
N ASN A 81 -12.23 -19.66 1.62
CA ASN A 81 -12.31 -20.85 0.79
C ASN A 81 -11.76 -20.64 -0.64
N ALA A 82 -11.10 -19.52 -0.92
CA ALA A 82 -10.39 -19.32 -2.17
C ALA A 82 -9.29 -20.38 -2.33
N THR A 83 -9.22 -21.00 -3.50
CA THR A 83 -8.27 -22.09 -3.80
C THR A 83 -7.06 -21.64 -4.60
N TYR A 84 -6.98 -20.35 -4.96
CA TYR A 84 -5.89 -19.75 -5.70
C TYR A 84 -4.90 -19.04 -4.75
N ASN A 85 -3.66 -18.87 -5.20
CA ASN A 85 -2.67 -18.07 -4.48
C ASN A 85 -3.03 -16.56 -4.57
N PRO A 86 -3.36 -15.87 -3.47
CA PRO A 86 -3.70 -14.45 -3.54
C PRO A 86 -2.59 -13.58 -4.15
N ALA A 87 -1.33 -13.91 -3.88
CA ALA A 87 -0.15 -13.17 -4.38
C ALA A 87 0.04 -13.26 -5.90
N GLU A 88 -0.73 -14.10 -6.58
CA GLU A 88 -0.72 -14.26 -8.04
C GLU A 88 -2.00 -13.78 -8.70
N ASN A 89 -2.97 -13.25 -7.94
CA ASN A 89 -4.31 -12.92 -8.42
C ASN A 89 -4.70 -11.48 -8.10
N VAL A 90 -5.37 -10.82 -9.05
CA VAL A 90 -5.86 -9.45 -8.90
C VAL A 90 -7.00 -9.40 -7.89
N ILE A 91 -6.90 -8.46 -6.94
CA ILE A 91 -7.92 -8.23 -5.92
C ILE A 91 -8.42 -6.79 -5.87
N VAL A 92 -7.63 -5.83 -6.39
CA VAL A 92 -8.03 -4.43 -6.55
C VAL A 92 -7.68 -3.92 -7.95
N GLY A 93 -8.54 -3.05 -8.49
CA GLY A 93 -8.35 -2.46 -9.81
C GLY A 93 -7.28 -1.36 -9.88
N ASN A 94 -7.42 -0.51 -10.88
CA ASN A 94 -6.49 0.55 -11.23
C ASN A 94 -6.61 1.77 -10.31
N THR A 95 -5.59 2.62 -10.31
CA THR A 95 -5.65 3.99 -9.76
C THR A 95 -6.11 4.03 -8.28
N CYS A 96 -5.81 2.98 -7.54
CA CYS A 96 -6.06 2.93 -6.10
C CYS A 96 -5.19 3.98 -5.39
N LEU A 97 -5.71 4.54 -4.30
CA LEU A 97 -5.08 5.61 -3.51
C LEU A 97 -4.78 6.90 -4.30
N TYR A 98 -5.51 7.14 -5.39
CA TYR A 98 -5.32 8.36 -6.17
C TYR A 98 -5.44 9.61 -5.31
N GLY A 99 -4.33 10.34 -5.13
CA GLY A 99 -4.30 11.58 -4.36
C GLY A 99 -4.50 11.39 -2.86
N ALA A 100 -4.24 10.21 -2.29
CA ALA A 100 -4.42 9.96 -0.87
C ALA A 100 -3.53 10.87 0.00
N THR A 101 -4.10 11.48 1.02
CA THR A 101 -3.44 12.40 1.97
C THR A 101 -3.34 11.81 3.39
N GLY A 102 -3.56 10.49 3.52
CA GLY A 102 -3.35 9.72 4.73
C GLY A 102 -4.07 8.38 4.68
N GLY A 103 -4.18 7.71 5.81
CA GLY A 103 -4.84 6.40 5.96
C GLY A 103 -3.99 5.21 5.52
N ARG A 104 -4.53 4.00 5.73
CA ARG A 104 -3.85 2.73 5.46
C ARG A 104 -4.69 1.80 4.58
N LEU A 105 -4.06 1.22 3.56
CA LEU A 105 -4.66 0.19 2.69
C LEU A 105 -3.86 -1.12 2.77
N PHE A 106 -4.53 -2.23 3.04
CA PHE A 106 -3.93 -3.56 3.03
C PHE A 106 -4.72 -4.46 2.09
N ALA A 107 -4.12 -4.92 0.99
CA ALA A 107 -4.78 -5.79 0.02
C ALA A 107 -3.99 -7.08 -0.18
N ASN A 108 -4.59 -8.22 0.21
CA ASN A 108 -4.01 -9.55 0.05
C ASN A 108 -4.23 -10.02 -1.39
N GLY A 109 -3.41 -9.49 -2.29
CA GLY A 109 -3.38 -9.80 -3.72
C GLY A 109 -2.83 -8.65 -4.58
N LEU A 110 -2.93 -8.82 -5.90
CA LEU A 110 -2.38 -7.88 -6.89
C LEU A 110 -3.30 -6.66 -7.08
N ALA A 111 -2.68 -5.50 -7.28
CA ALA A 111 -3.33 -4.29 -7.77
C ALA A 111 -3.14 -4.13 -9.28
N GLY A 112 -4.08 -3.41 -9.92
CA GLY A 112 -3.95 -2.98 -11.30
C GLY A 112 -2.87 -1.90 -11.53
N GLU A 113 -3.01 -1.18 -12.63
CA GLU A 113 -2.11 -0.10 -13.03
C GLU A 113 -2.27 1.15 -12.16
N ARG A 114 -1.25 2.02 -12.17
CA ARG A 114 -1.26 3.32 -11.48
C ARG A 114 -1.60 3.24 -9.99
N PHE A 115 -1.20 2.15 -9.35
CA PHE A 115 -1.36 2.03 -7.91
C PHE A 115 -0.62 3.15 -7.19
N ALA A 116 -1.28 3.81 -6.24
CA ALA A 116 -0.75 4.94 -5.48
C ALA A 116 -0.34 6.16 -6.34
N VAL A 117 -0.99 6.36 -7.49
CA VAL A 117 -0.76 7.55 -8.31
C VAL A 117 -1.08 8.83 -7.54
N ARG A 118 -0.15 9.80 -7.55
CA ARG A 118 -0.26 11.06 -6.79
C ARG A 118 -0.48 10.86 -5.28
N ASN A 119 -0.11 9.71 -4.72
CA ASN A 119 -0.18 9.49 -3.28
C ASN A 119 0.70 10.54 -2.56
N SER A 120 0.13 11.21 -1.55
CA SER A 120 0.81 12.27 -0.81
C SER A 120 1.13 11.88 0.62
N LYS A 121 0.32 11.03 1.27
CA LYS A 121 0.60 10.52 2.63
C LYS A 121 -0.05 9.17 2.96
N GLY A 122 -0.70 8.52 2.01
CA GLY A 122 -1.28 7.20 2.21
C GLY A 122 -0.20 6.13 2.41
N THR A 123 -0.51 5.15 3.24
CA THR A 123 0.34 3.98 3.46
C THR A 123 -0.34 2.73 2.91
N ALA A 124 0.39 1.86 2.22
CA ALA A 124 -0.20 0.63 1.71
C ALA A 124 0.74 -0.57 1.68
N VAL A 125 0.14 -1.77 1.78
CA VAL A 125 0.79 -3.04 1.47
C VAL A 125 -0.10 -3.84 0.52
N ILE A 126 0.47 -4.25 -0.61
CA ILE A 126 -0.15 -5.08 -1.65
C ILE A 126 0.82 -6.18 -2.09
N GLU A 127 0.36 -7.18 -2.83
CA GLU A 127 1.19 -8.35 -3.20
C GLU A 127 1.72 -8.31 -4.64
N GLY A 128 1.44 -7.23 -5.36
CA GLY A 128 1.99 -6.92 -6.67
C GLY A 128 1.20 -5.79 -7.33
N ALA A 129 1.73 -5.21 -8.40
CA ALA A 129 1.13 -4.05 -9.07
C ALA A 129 1.33 -4.12 -10.59
N GLY A 130 0.43 -3.48 -11.34
CA GLY A 130 0.60 -3.23 -12.77
C GLY A 130 1.63 -2.13 -13.08
N ASP A 131 1.59 -1.61 -14.31
CA ASP A 131 2.46 -0.52 -14.77
C ASP A 131 2.18 0.79 -13.99
N HIS A 132 3.17 1.67 -13.91
CA HIS A 132 3.08 3.01 -13.31
C HIS A 132 2.80 3.03 -11.80
N CYS A 133 3.24 2.01 -11.05
CA CYS A 133 3.15 2.03 -9.59
C CYS A 133 3.91 3.24 -9.00
N CYS A 134 3.28 3.95 -8.05
CA CYS A 134 3.78 5.16 -7.40
C CYS A 134 4.03 6.36 -8.34
N GLU A 135 3.39 6.39 -9.51
CA GLU A 135 3.51 7.52 -10.44
C GLU A 135 3.08 8.84 -9.77
N TYR A 136 3.91 9.88 -9.86
CA TYR A 136 3.69 11.19 -9.23
C TYR A 136 3.50 11.17 -7.70
N MET A 137 3.94 10.12 -7.00
CA MET A 137 3.87 10.07 -5.53
C MET A 137 4.77 11.16 -4.90
N THR A 138 4.24 11.86 -3.91
CA THR A 138 4.90 12.99 -3.23
C THR A 138 5.04 12.79 -1.71
N GLY A 139 4.63 11.63 -1.20
CA GLY A 139 4.75 11.27 0.22
C GLY A 139 3.93 10.02 0.56
N GLY A 140 4.08 9.52 1.79
CA GLY A 140 3.52 8.24 2.23
C GLY A 140 4.50 7.08 2.07
N VAL A 141 4.01 5.85 2.32
CA VAL A 141 4.84 4.64 2.27
C VAL A 141 4.11 3.50 1.57
N ILE A 142 4.67 2.97 0.49
CA ILE A 142 4.07 1.87 -0.28
C ILE A 142 4.96 0.63 -0.21
N VAL A 143 4.37 -0.53 0.07
CA VAL A 143 5.06 -1.82 0.07
C VAL A 143 4.38 -2.75 -0.93
N VAL A 144 5.18 -3.39 -1.78
CA VAL A 144 4.73 -4.35 -2.79
C VAL A 144 5.46 -5.67 -2.58
N LEU A 145 4.73 -6.72 -2.18
CA LEU A 145 5.25 -8.04 -1.82
C LEU A 145 5.38 -9.00 -3.02
N GLY A 146 5.59 -8.45 -4.21
CA GLY A 146 5.69 -9.21 -5.45
C GLY A 146 6.00 -8.33 -6.65
N LYS A 147 5.68 -8.81 -7.84
CA LYS A 147 6.04 -8.17 -9.11
C LYS A 147 5.34 -6.80 -9.27
N ALA A 148 6.07 -5.86 -9.85
CA ALA A 148 5.54 -4.59 -10.34
C ALA A 148 5.69 -4.51 -11.86
N GLY A 149 4.78 -3.80 -12.53
CA GLY A 149 4.89 -3.47 -13.94
C GLY A 149 5.95 -2.41 -14.23
N ARG A 150 6.01 -1.95 -15.46
CA ARG A 150 7.00 -0.97 -15.95
C ARG A 150 6.75 0.44 -15.43
N ASN A 151 7.78 1.27 -15.57
CA ASN A 151 7.73 2.71 -15.31
C ASN A 151 7.35 3.05 -13.86
N VAL A 152 7.82 2.23 -12.91
CA VAL A 152 7.63 2.43 -11.46
C VAL A 152 8.30 3.73 -11.03
N GLY A 153 7.64 4.50 -10.18
CA GLY A 153 8.20 5.73 -9.59
C GLY A 153 8.38 6.89 -10.58
N ALA A 154 7.78 6.83 -11.78
CA ALA A 154 7.83 7.94 -12.73
C ALA A 154 7.23 9.20 -12.12
N GLY A 155 8.00 10.28 -12.08
CA GLY A 155 7.57 11.54 -11.46
C GLY A 155 7.40 11.47 -9.93
N MET A 156 7.84 10.38 -9.27
CA MET A 156 7.80 10.27 -7.81
C MET A 156 8.83 11.21 -7.19
N THR A 157 8.37 12.23 -6.47
CA THR A 157 9.22 13.27 -5.88
C THR A 157 9.25 13.24 -4.35
N GLY A 158 8.51 12.35 -3.69
CA GLY A 158 8.51 12.22 -2.24
C GLY A 158 7.88 10.93 -1.74
N GLY A 159 8.15 10.62 -0.47
CA GLY A 159 7.76 9.35 0.16
C GLY A 159 8.67 8.18 -0.21
N LEU A 160 8.42 7.03 0.41
CA LEU A 160 9.25 5.83 0.25
C LEU A 160 8.41 4.68 -0.32
N ALA A 161 9.06 3.82 -1.11
CA ALA A 161 8.42 2.60 -1.56
C ALA A 161 9.37 1.40 -1.47
N TYR A 162 8.83 0.23 -1.13
CA TYR A 162 9.56 -1.02 -0.98
C TYR A 162 8.99 -2.08 -1.91
N PHE A 163 9.85 -2.77 -2.65
CA PHE A 163 9.46 -3.78 -3.63
C PHE A 163 10.23 -5.05 -3.38
N LEU A 164 9.51 -6.16 -3.17
CA LEU A 164 10.11 -7.48 -3.12
C LEU A 164 10.48 -7.94 -4.52
N ASP A 165 11.75 -8.26 -4.74
CA ASP A 165 12.27 -8.76 -6.01
C ASP A 165 12.94 -10.12 -5.84
N GLU A 166 12.16 -11.17 -6.06
CA GLU A 166 12.64 -12.55 -5.98
C GLU A 166 13.33 -13.02 -7.26
N VAL A 167 13.16 -12.30 -8.37
CA VAL A 167 13.72 -12.66 -9.70
C VAL A 167 15.04 -11.94 -9.96
N GLY A 168 15.24 -10.76 -9.37
CA GLY A 168 16.46 -9.96 -9.50
C GLY A 168 16.43 -8.97 -10.67
N ASN A 169 15.26 -8.65 -11.22
CA ASN A 169 15.09 -7.77 -12.38
C ASN A 169 14.24 -6.53 -12.11
N PHE A 170 13.86 -6.26 -10.85
CA PHE A 170 13.06 -5.09 -10.51
C PHE A 170 13.64 -3.74 -11.00
N PRO A 171 14.97 -3.48 -10.91
CA PRO A 171 15.54 -2.21 -11.38
C PRO A 171 15.26 -1.89 -12.86
N ASP A 172 15.02 -2.89 -13.70
CA ASP A 172 14.71 -2.70 -15.14
C ASP A 172 13.31 -2.11 -15.36
N PHE A 173 12.42 -2.22 -14.36
CA PHE A 173 11.05 -1.69 -14.42
C PHE A 173 10.93 -0.29 -13.83
N VAL A 174 11.98 0.23 -13.20
CA VAL A 174 11.96 1.54 -12.53
C VAL A 174 12.26 2.67 -13.52
N ASN A 175 11.52 3.77 -13.40
CA ASN A 175 11.88 5.02 -14.05
C ASN A 175 12.93 5.76 -13.20
N HIS A 176 14.18 5.72 -13.65
CA HIS A 176 15.33 6.29 -12.93
C HIS A 176 15.48 7.82 -13.04
N ALA A 177 14.51 8.53 -13.62
CA ALA A 177 14.64 9.98 -13.84
C ALA A 177 14.72 10.79 -12.54
N ILE A 178 14.12 10.30 -11.44
CA ILE A 178 14.08 11.00 -10.15
C ILE A 178 14.50 10.08 -9.00
N VAL A 179 13.89 8.90 -8.90
CA VAL A 179 14.11 8.01 -7.76
C VAL A 179 15.45 7.29 -7.85
N LYS A 180 16.11 7.15 -6.71
CA LYS A 180 17.22 6.23 -6.52
C LYS A 180 16.66 4.88 -6.07
N VAL A 181 17.18 3.80 -6.65
CA VAL A 181 16.92 2.43 -6.21
C VAL A 181 18.08 1.96 -5.34
N GLN A 182 17.80 1.49 -4.14
CA GLN A 182 18.81 0.98 -3.21
C GLN A 182 18.30 -0.21 -2.41
N ARG A 183 19.19 -0.95 -1.74
CA ARG A 183 18.78 -1.98 -0.77
C ARG A 183 18.32 -1.33 0.53
N VAL A 184 17.45 -2.01 1.27
CA VAL A 184 17.07 -1.60 2.63
C VAL A 184 18.26 -1.85 3.54
N ALA A 185 18.90 -0.78 4.01
CA ALA A 185 20.17 -0.87 4.75
C ALA A 185 20.19 -0.07 6.06
N SER A 186 19.16 0.74 6.34
CA SER A 186 19.01 1.43 7.61
C SER A 186 18.12 0.62 8.56
N ASP A 187 18.43 0.65 9.85
CA ASP A 187 17.61 -0.03 10.87
C ASP A 187 16.18 0.53 10.90
N ALA A 188 16.03 1.84 10.67
CA ALA A 188 14.71 2.48 10.64
C ALA A 188 13.90 2.07 9.41
N GLY A 189 14.54 1.91 8.25
CA GLY A 189 13.90 1.44 7.01
C GLY A 189 13.53 -0.03 7.10
N GLU A 190 14.41 -0.87 7.66
CA GLU A 190 14.12 -2.27 7.95
C GLU A 190 12.91 -2.40 8.88
N LYS A 191 12.91 -1.64 9.99
CA LYS A 191 11.82 -1.64 10.95
C LYS A 191 10.50 -1.16 10.33
N GLN A 192 10.52 -0.08 9.56
CA GLN A 192 9.34 0.45 8.86
C GLN A 192 8.74 -0.62 7.94
N LEU A 193 9.59 -1.27 7.14
CA LEU A 193 9.16 -2.32 6.23
C LEU A 193 8.58 -3.52 6.99
N TYR A 194 9.29 -4.04 8.00
CA TYR A 194 8.84 -5.18 8.79
C TYR A 194 7.50 -4.91 9.47
N ASP A 195 7.34 -3.75 10.12
CA ASP A 195 6.11 -3.38 10.82
C ASP A 195 4.91 -3.28 9.86
N LEU A 196 5.12 -2.77 8.64
CA LEU A 196 4.06 -2.70 7.62
C LEU A 196 3.66 -4.08 7.12
N ILE A 197 4.62 -4.97 6.85
CA ILE A 197 4.35 -6.35 6.43
C ILE A 197 3.64 -7.11 7.55
N LYS A 198 4.06 -6.92 8.81
CA LYS A 198 3.39 -7.49 9.97
C LYS A 198 1.95 -6.98 10.11
N ALA A 199 1.73 -5.68 10.01
CA ALA A 199 0.38 -5.12 10.02
C ALA A 199 -0.48 -5.70 8.88
N HIS A 200 0.10 -5.88 7.69
CA HIS A 200 -0.58 -6.52 6.57
C HIS A 200 -0.96 -7.97 6.87
N ALA A 201 -0.04 -8.78 7.42
CA ALA A 201 -0.30 -10.15 7.85
C ALA A 201 -1.42 -10.22 8.90
N ASP A 202 -1.34 -9.39 9.96
CA ASP A 202 -2.32 -9.36 11.05
C ASP A 202 -3.73 -8.97 10.55
N LYS A 203 -3.80 -8.03 9.61
CA LYS A 203 -5.07 -7.48 9.10
C LYS A 203 -5.71 -8.34 8.01
N THR A 204 -4.90 -9.03 7.21
CA THR A 204 -5.40 -9.74 6.01
C THR A 204 -5.26 -11.25 6.08
N GLY A 205 -4.42 -11.78 6.97
CA GLY A 205 -4.04 -13.20 6.97
C GLY A 205 -3.23 -13.62 5.76
N SER A 206 -2.54 -12.68 5.09
CA SER A 206 -1.73 -12.93 3.89
C SER A 206 -0.71 -14.06 4.12
N PRO A 207 -0.79 -15.16 3.33
CA PRO A 207 0.22 -16.22 3.37
C PRO A 207 1.61 -15.70 2.98
N LYS A 208 1.70 -14.83 1.96
CA LYS A 208 2.98 -14.28 1.49
C LYS A 208 3.66 -13.42 2.56
N ALA A 209 2.90 -12.56 3.24
CA ALA A 209 3.42 -11.74 4.32
C ALA A 209 3.91 -12.59 5.51
N LEU A 210 3.14 -13.63 5.88
CA LEU A 210 3.53 -14.57 6.94
C LEU A 210 4.82 -15.31 6.60
N GLU A 211 4.97 -15.75 5.35
CA GLU A 211 6.19 -16.41 4.85
C GLU A 211 7.41 -15.47 4.92
N ILE A 212 7.24 -14.22 4.48
CA ILE A 212 8.30 -13.20 4.52
C ILE A 212 8.75 -12.95 5.96
N ILE A 213 7.81 -12.80 6.90
CA ILE A 213 8.11 -12.55 8.31
C ILE A 213 8.84 -13.75 8.93
N ALA A 214 8.41 -14.97 8.62
CA ALA A 214 9.02 -16.19 9.14
C ALA A 214 10.47 -16.37 8.65
N ASN A 215 10.77 -15.89 7.44
CA ASN A 215 12.07 -16.03 6.79
C ASN A 215 12.76 -14.67 6.56
N TRP A 216 12.58 -13.72 7.49
CA TRP A 216 12.99 -12.33 7.32
C TRP A 216 14.44 -12.12 6.86
N PRO A 217 15.46 -12.80 7.44
CA PRO A 217 16.84 -12.63 7.02
C PRO A 217 17.10 -13.03 5.55
N GLU A 218 16.28 -13.93 5.00
CA GLU A 218 16.36 -14.35 3.61
C GLU A 218 15.66 -13.35 2.67
N TYR A 219 14.54 -12.78 3.12
CA TYR A 219 13.72 -11.89 2.31
C TYR A 219 14.21 -10.45 2.31
N LEU A 220 14.73 -9.92 3.43
CA LEU A 220 15.18 -8.53 3.53
C LEU A 220 16.18 -8.13 2.42
N PRO A 221 17.22 -8.92 2.09
CA PRO A 221 18.15 -8.58 1.00
C PRO A 221 17.50 -8.53 -0.39
N LYS A 222 16.33 -9.16 -0.57
CA LYS A 222 15.57 -9.18 -1.83
C LYS A 222 14.70 -7.94 -2.01
N PHE A 223 14.49 -7.13 -0.96
CA PHE A 223 13.78 -5.87 -1.09
C PHE A 223 14.64 -4.77 -1.72
N TRP A 224 14.00 -4.00 -2.58
CA TRP A 224 14.47 -2.71 -3.06
C TRP A 224 13.70 -1.59 -2.39
N GLN A 225 14.40 -0.51 -2.05
CA GLN A 225 13.84 0.74 -1.56
C GLN A 225 13.98 1.80 -2.66
N LEU A 226 12.86 2.42 -3.02
CA LEU A 226 12.81 3.59 -3.90
C LEU A 226 12.83 4.84 -3.05
N VAL A 227 13.84 5.69 -3.29
CA VAL A 227 14.13 6.89 -2.50
C VAL A 227 14.22 8.07 -3.47
N PRO A 228 13.24 8.99 -3.48
CA PRO A 228 13.38 10.25 -4.20
C PRO A 228 14.33 11.19 -3.43
N PRO A 229 14.90 12.22 -4.08
CA PRO A 229 15.89 13.10 -3.46
C PRO A 229 15.42 13.79 -2.18
N SER A 230 14.11 14.05 -2.04
CA SER A 230 13.53 14.65 -0.83
C SER A 230 13.68 13.78 0.41
N GLU A 231 13.80 12.46 0.25
CA GLU A 231 13.88 11.51 1.36
C GLU A 231 15.30 11.00 1.61
N ALA A 232 16.31 11.47 0.86
CA ALA A 232 17.66 10.91 0.89
C ALA A 232 18.31 10.92 2.30
N ASP A 233 17.99 11.94 3.09
CA ASP A 233 18.49 12.12 4.46
C ASP A 233 17.52 11.62 5.55
N SER A 234 16.39 11.00 5.16
CA SER A 234 15.46 10.44 6.14
C SER A 234 16.11 9.28 6.91
N PRO A 235 15.74 9.06 8.18
CA PRO A 235 16.25 7.93 8.96
C PRO A 235 16.08 6.58 8.25
N GLU A 236 14.98 6.42 7.52
CA GLU A 236 14.63 5.19 6.82
C GLU A 236 15.43 4.98 5.52
N ALA A 237 15.91 6.03 4.87
CA ALA A 237 16.68 5.91 3.63
C ALA A 237 18.20 6.06 3.82
N LYS A 238 18.63 6.80 4.84
CA LYS A 238 20.03 7.13 5.06
C LYS A 238 20.81 5.89 5.46
N VAL A 239 21.77 5.50 4.62
CA VAL A 239 22.74 4.45 4.95
C VAL A 239 23.85 5.10 5.78
N ALA A 240 24.14 4.55 6.96
CA ALA A 240 25.28 5.01 7.76
C ALA A 240 26.58 4.80 6.96
N GLU A 241 27.37 5.85 6.77
CA GLU A 241 28.72 5.71 6.24
C GLU A 241 29.51 4.88 7.27
N LYS A 242 29.91 3.65 6.89
CA LYS A 242 30.94 2.94 7.65
C LYS A 242 32.19 3.81 7.57
N GLN A 243 32.55 4.49 8.66
CA GLN A 243 33.87 5.06 8.80
C GLN A 243 34.86 3.90 8.65
N LEU A 244 35.54 3.85 7.51
CA LEU A 244 36.77 3.08 7.38
C LEU A 244 37.74 3.73 8.36
N SER A 245 37.91 3.12 9.54
CA SER A 245 39.00 3.47 10.44
C SER A 245 40.29 3.31 9.64
N SER A 246 40.95 4.41 9.33
CA SER A 246 42.31 4.42 8.81
C SER A 246 43.20 3.74 9.85
N VAL A 247 43.71 2.56 9.49
CA VAL A 247 44.74 1.83 10.24
C VAL A 247 46.04 2.62 10.20
#